data_AF-A0A920UZJ5-F1
#
_entry.id   AF-A0A920UZJ5-F1
#
_cell.length_a   1.000
_cell.length_b   1.000
_cell.length_c   1.000
_cell.angle_alpha   90.00
_cell.angle_beta   90.00
_cell.angle_gamma   90.00
#
_symmetry.space_group_name_H-M   'P 1'
#
loop_
_entity.id
_entity.type
_entity.pdbx_description
1 polymer ?
#
loop_
_entity_poly.entity_id
_entity_poly.type
_entity_poly.pdbx_seq_one_letter_code
_entity_poly.pdbx_strand_id
1 'polypeptide(L)'
;MAACCTVFDVATGVEKMAYLPAALFSSAAGKGYHALTDPDYGHSPLYVDETPTLSDAQIGPEGDWRTLLVGGLGRGGRGVFALDVTEPDEVAMKSKASQTVLWEFNKDDDDHLGLTYGQPVITYLNDKKWAAIFGNGIGGSSDDSTGGKAQLFIVYLDGPGADGVWDLGIDYHRITTSEGSTIERNGLFAPKVVDVDGNGTTDLVYAGDLFGNLWRFDLSGLNSTHWPPPDRPLFVGSKTRPITSPPLITSTPKLVSELAGERGRMIFFGTGRFLVDGDKTDIGKQHYYGVF
;
A
#
# COMPACT_ATOMS: atom_id res chain seq x y z
N MET A 1 21.73 -13.53 -6.60
CA MET A 1 20.43 -13.91 -7.18
C MET A 1 19.47 -12.80 -6.78
N ALA A 2 18.82 -12.11 -7.71
CA ALA A 2 17.93 -11.00 -7.35
C ALA A 2 16.58 -11.60 -6.91
N ALA A 3 16.45 -11.84 -5.62
CA ALA A 3 15.17 -12.13 -4.97
C ALA A 3 14.45 -10.81 -4.70
N CYS A 4 13.13 -10.78 -4.92
CA CYS A 4 12.31 -9.58 -4.70
C CYS A 4 12.11 -9.30 -3.21
N CYS A 5 11.93 -10.34 -2.40
CA CYS A 5 11.89 -10.24 -0.95
C CYS A 5 12.74 -11.39 -0.39
N THR A 6 13.71 -11.06 0.47
CA THR A 6 14.65 -12.04 1.02
C THR A 6 14.59 -12.01 2.54
N VAL A 7 14.54 -13.18 3.16
CA VAL A 7 14.60 -13.35 4.61
C VAL A 7 15.98 -13.87 4.98
N PHE A 8 16.64 -13.20 5.93
CA PHE A 8 17.97 -13.57 6.43
C PHE A 8 17.90 -13.89 7.91
N ASP A 9 18.73 -14.84 8.33
CA ASP A 9 19.03 -15.06 9.74
C ASP A 9 19.85 -13.88 10.28
N VAL A 10 19.37 -13.23 11.35
CA VAL A 10 19.98 -12.00 11.88
C VAL A 10 21.39 -12.25 12.46
N ALA A 11 21.65 -13.44 13.01
CA ALA A 11 22.93 -13.74 13.65
C ALA A 11 24.02 -14.09 12.65
N THR A 12 23.65 -14.79 11.57
CA THR A 12 24.61 -15.37 10.61
C THR A 12 24.62 -14.64 9.26
N GLY A 13 23.58 -13.87 8.95
CA GLY A 13 23.38 -13.26 7.63
C GLY A 13 23.07 -14.27 6.53
N VAL A 14 22.80 -15.53 6.89
CA VAL A 14 22.48 -16.59 5.92
C VAL A 14 21.07 -16.40 5.41
N GLU A 15 20.91 -16.44 4.09
CA GLU A 15 19.62 -16.43 3.42
C GLU A 15 18.80 -17.66 3.80
N LYS A 16 17.58 -17.43 4.30
CA LYS A 16 16.62 -18.48 4.64
C LYS A 16 15.63 -18.70 3.50
N MET A 17 15.18 -17.61 2.86
CA MET A 17 14.12 -17.66 1.86
C MET A 17 14.25 -16.49 0.89
N ALA A 18 13.91 -16.76 -0.36
CA ALA A 18 13.65 -15.75 -1.38
C ALA A 18 12.24 -15.93 -1.94
N TYR A 19 11.49 -14.82 -2.02
CA TYR A 19 10.22 -14.75 -2.72
C TYR A 19 10.37 -14.03 -4.07
N LEU A 20 9.75 -14.61 -5.09
CA LEU A 20 9.69 -14.06 -6.44
C LEU A 20 8.22 -13.94 -6.85
N PRO A 21 7.62 -12.73 -6.78
CA PRO A 21 6.25 -12.52 -7.17
C PRO A 21 5.92 -12.99 -8.59
N ALA A 22 4.80 -13.68 -8.78
CA ALA A 22 4.37 -14.17 -10.09
C ALA A 22 3.98 -13.02 -11.01
N ALA A 23 3.40 -11.95 -10.47
CA ALA A 23 3.07 -10.72 -11.20
C ALA A 23 4.25 -10.08 -11.96
N LEU A 24 5.49 -10.40 -11.60
CA LEU A 24 6.68 -9.89 -12.28
C LEU A 24 7.32 -10.88 -13.25
N PHE A 25 6.78 -12.10 -13.35
CA PHE A 25 7.24 -13.06 -14.33
C PHE A 25 6.86 -12.62 -15.74
N SER A 26 7.81 -12.66 -16.67
CA SER A 26 7.57 -12.38 -18.09
C SER A 26 8.59 -13.13 -18.95
N SER A 27 8.12 -13.61 -20.10
CA SER A 27 8.95 -14.19 -21.17
C SER A 27 9.29 -13.19 -22.28
N ALA A 28 8.79 -11.95 -22.19
CA ALA A 28 9.06 -10.92 -23.18
C ALA A 28 10.48 -10.36 -23.02
N ALA A 29 11.21 -10.21 -24.13
CA ALA A 29 12.59 -9.70 -24.12
C ALA A 29 12.73 -8.41 -23.31
N GLY A 30 13.72 -8.37 -22.41
CA GLY A 30 14.01 -7.23 -21.54
C GLY A 30 13.03 -7.02 -20.38
N LYS A 31 12.16 -8.00 -20.08
CA LYS A 31 11.21 -7.96 -18.95
C LYS A 31 11.30 -9.21 -18.09
N GLY A 32 10.77 -9.15 -16.88
CA GLY A 32 10.71 -10.30 -15.99
C GLY A 32 12.08 -10.86 -15.59
N TYR A 33 12.06 -11.96 -14.83
CA TYR A 33 13.27 -12.41 -14.13
C TYR A 33 14.43 -12.81 -15.04
N HIS A 34 14.16 -13.18 -16.30
CA HIS A 34 15.23 -13.52 -17.24
C HIS A 34 16.07 -12.31 -17.64
N ALA A 35 15.51 -11.09 -17.60
CA ALA A 35 16.24 -9.86 -17.89
C ALA A 35 17.37 -9.59 -16.89
N LEU A 36 17.29 -10.13 -15.65
CA LEU A 36 18.35 -10.02 -14.64
C LEU A 36 19.64 -10.75 -15.00
N THR A 37 19.55 -11.68 -15.95
CA THR A 37 20.69 -12.47 -16.41
C THR A 37 21.28 -11.94 -17.72
N ASP A 38 20.70 -10.85 -18.26
CA ASP A 38 21.19 -10.21 -19.48
C ASP A 38 22.47 -9.41 -19.19
N PRO A 39 23.60 -9.68 -19.88
CA PRO A 39 24.84 -8.92 -19.71
C PRO A 39 24.70 -7.43 -20.03
N ASP A 40 23.77 -7.07 -20.91
CA ASP A 40 23.46 -5.69 -21.29
C ASP A 40 22.37 -5.08 -20.41
N TYR A 41 22.04 -5.72 -19.28
CA TYR A 41 21.07 -5.23 -18.31
C TYR A 41 21.52 -3.89 -17.70
N GLY A 42 21.03 -2.80 -18.28
CA GLY A 42 21.00 -1.51 -17.61
C GLY A 42 19.97 -1.58 -16.49
N HIS A 43 20.36 -1.32 -15.24
CA HIS A 43 19.53 -1.25 -14.03
C HIS A 43 18.33 -0.28 -14.15
N SER A 44 17.39 -0.54 -15.05
CA SER A 44 16.56 0.49 -15.68
C SER A 44 15.09 0.09 -15.82
N PRO A 45 14.70 -1.10 -15.35
CA PRO A 45 13.97 -1.18 -14.07
C PRO A 45 14.30 -2.48 -13.31
N LEU A 46 13.88 -2.64 -12.04
CA LEU A 46 13.67 -3.89 -11.27
C LEU A 46 14.34 -3.81 -9.88
N TYR A 47 13.84 -4.36 -8.77
CA TYR A 47 12.70 -5.24 -8.45
C TYR A 47 11.98 -4.66 -7.20
N VAL A 48 11.24 -5.44 -6.40
CA VAL A 48 10.64 -5.01 -5.11
C VAL A 48 11.74 -4.40 -4.21
N ASP A 49 11.92 -3.08 -4.26
CA ASP A 49 12.84 -2.33 -3.39
C ASP A 49 12.08 -1.65 -2.24
N GLU A 50 10.88 -2.16 -1.96
CA GLU A 50 10.04 -1.64 -0.89
C GLU A 50 10.29 -2.40 0.40
N THR A 51 10.19 -1.70 1.52
CA THR A 51 10.17 -2.34 2.83
C THR A 51 8.80 -2.97 3.03
N PRO A 52 8.70 -4.31 3.17
CA PRO A 52 7.42 -4.94 3.46
C PRO A 52 6.97 -4.62 4.89
N THR A 53 5.69 -4.78 5.15
CA THR A 53 5.10 -4.70 6.49
C THR A 53 4.98 -6.08 7.09
N LEU A 54 5.42 -6.21 8.33
CA LEU A 54 5.28 -7.41 9.13
C LEU A 54 4.29 -7.13 10.27
N SER A 55 3.27 -7.95 10.44
CA SER A 55 2.34 -7.86 11.57
C SER A 55 1.66 -9.21 11.82
N ASP A 56 1.27 -9.43 13.07
CA ASP A 56 0.36 -10.53 13.39
C ASP A 56 -1.06 -10.15 12.99
N ALA A 57 -1.80 -11.11 12.44
CA ALA A 57 -3.19 -10.97 12.04
C ALA A 57 -3.94 -12.29 12.22
N GLN A 58 -5.25 -12.19 12.42
CA GLN A 58 -6.12 -13.35 12.53
C GLN A 58 -6.80 -13.61 11.17
N ILE A 59 -6.51 -14.73 10.53
CA ILE A 59 -7.07 -15.09 9.22
C ILE A 59 -7.55 -16.55 9.18
N GLY A 60 -8.35 -16.88 8.17
CA GLY A 60 -8.94 -18.19 7.97
C GLY A 60 -10.25 -18.40 8.71
N PRO A 61 -10.96 -19.51 8.42
CA PRO A 61 -12.32 -19.75 8.92
C PRO A 61 -12.40 -19.94 10.44
N GLU A 62 -11.32 -20.41 11.06
CA GLU A 62 -11.21 -20.61 12.51
C GLU A 62 -10.62 -19.38 13.23
N GLY A 63 -10.09 -18.41 12.47
CA GLY A 63 -9.41 -17.25 13.00
C GLY A 63 -8.09 -17.62 13.68
N ASP A 64 -7.12 -18.13 12.93
CA ASP A 64 -5.80 -18.43 13.46
C ASP A 64 -4.92 -17.19 13.44
N TRP A 65 -4.18 -16.96 14.54
CA TRP A 65 -3.14 -15.95 14.57
C TRP A 65 -1.95 -16.40 13.73
N ARG A 66 -1.53 -15.54 12.81
CA ARG A 66 -0.39 -15.74 11.93
C ARG A 66 0.44 -14.47 11.85
N THR A 67 1.74 -14.62 11.66
CA THR A 67 2.64 -13.50 11.36
C THR A 67 2.72 -13.33 9.85
N LEU A 68 2.18 -12.22 9.36
CA LEU A 68 2.05 -11.96 7.93
C LEU A 68 3.03 -10.88 7.46
N LEU A 69 3.58 -11.09 6.27
CA LEU A 69 4.42 -10.14 5.55
C LEU A 69 3.67 -9.66 4.31
N VAL A 70 3.42 -8.36 4.19
CA VAL A 70 2.75 -7.75 3.03
C VAL A 70 3.68 -6.75 2.36
N GLY A 71 3.85 -6.85 1.05
CA GLY A 71 4.76 -5.99 0.28
C GLY A 71 4.16 -5.50 -1.04
N GLY A 72 4.48 -4.25 -1.40
CA GLY A 72 4.24 -3.72 -2.74
C GLY A 72 5.32 -4.17 -3.73
N LEU A 73 5.05 -4.00 -5.03
CA LEU A 73 6.00 -4.32 -6.10
C LEU A 73 6.90 -3.13 -6.48
N GLY A 74 6.65 -1.95 -5.90
CA GLY A 74 7.41 -0.73 -6.15
C GLY A 74 7.47 -0.40 -7.65
N ARG A 75 8.67 -0.12 -8.14
CA ARG A 75 8.91 0.15 -9.58
C ARG A 75 8.89 -1.12 -10.44
N GLY A 76 8.93 -2.30 -9.83
CA GLY A 76 8.98 -3.59 -10.53
C GLY A 76 7.68 -3.94 -11.24
N GLY A 77 6.53 -3.58 -10.67
CA GLY A 77 5.23 -3.90 -11.25
C GLY A 77 4.05 -3.33 -10.47
N ARG A 78 2.85 -3.66 -10.92
CA ARG A 78 1.59 -3.15 -10.38
C ARG A 78 0.90 -4.25 -9.57
N GLY A 79 1.19 -4.33 -8.28
CA GLY A 79 0.68 -5.39 -7.42
C GLY A 79 1.11 -5.31 -5.96
N VAL A 80 0.49 -6.12 -5.13
CA VAL A 80 0.79 -6.34 -3.72
C VAL A 80 0.75 -7.85 -3.47
N PHE A 81 1.56 -8.35 -2.57
CA PHE A 81 1.57 -9.75 -2.18
C PHE A 81 1.52 -9.90 -0.66
N ALA A 82 1.00 -11.03 -0.19
CA ALA A 82 1.01 -11.41 1.22
C ALA A 82 1.61 -12.80 1.41
N LEU A 83 2.49 -12.92 2.40
CA LEU A 83 3.15 -14.16 2.80
C LEU A 83 2.84 -14.47 4.26
N ASP A 84 2.59 -15.73 4.56
CA ASP A 84 2.63 -16.27 5.92
C ASP A 84 4.06 -16.63 6.28
N VAL A 85 4.60 -15.93 7.27
CA VAL A 85 5.96 -16.09 7.79
C VAL A 85 5.97 -16.48 9.26
N THR A 86 4.87 -17.07 9.77
CA THR A 86 4.70 -17.50 11.16
C THR A 86 5.81 -18.46 11.60
N GLU A 87 6.21 -19.37 10.72
CA GLU A 87 7.22 -20.40 11.01
C GLU A 87 8.46 -20.23 10.11
N PRO A 88 9.36 -19.26 10.39
CA PRO A 88 10.43 -18.81 9.49
C PRO A 88 11.38 -19.92 9.02
N ASP A 89 11.62 -20.95 9.85
CA ASP A 89 12.46 -22.10 9.50
C ASP A 89 11.74 -23.10 8.57
N GLU A 90 10.39 -23.08 8.52
CA GLU A 90 9.59 -23.87 7.58
C GLU A 90 9.33 -23.14 6.25
N VAL A 91 9.38 -21.80 6.23
CA VAL A 91 9.07 -20.98 5.03
C VAL A 91 10.02 -21.29 3.86
N ALA A 92 11.24 -21.73 4.15
CA ALA A 92 12.22 -22.17 3.16
C ALA A 92 11.90 -23.54 2.52
N MET A 93 11.00 -24.32 3.11
CA MET A 93 10.72 -25.68 2.66
C MET A 93 9.83 -25.66 1.43
N LYS A 94 10.29 -26.23 0.32
CA LYS A 94 9.50 -26.35 -0.93
C LYS A 94 8.12 -27.00 -0.72
N SER A 95 8.02 -27.93 0.22
CA SER A 95 6.75 -28.59 0.58
C SER A 95 5.71 -27.67 1.23
N LYS A 96 6.13 -26.48 1.66
CA LYS A 96 5.31 -25.47 2.34
C LYS A 96 5.11 -24.20 1.50
N ALA A 97 5.69 -24.12 0.31
CA ALA A 97 5.62 -22.93 -0.54
C ALA A 97 4.18 -22.49 -0.86
N SER A 98 3.25 -23.44 -1.04
CA SER A 98 1.83 -23.16 -1.27
C SER A 98 1.07 -22.74 -0.01
N GLN A 99 1.67 -22.85 1.17
CA GLN A 99 1.14 -22.37 2.45
C GLN A 99 1.75 -21.01 2.83
N THR A 100 2.99 -20.77 2.40
CA THR A 100 3.69 -19.50 2.56
C THR A 100 3.07 -18.38 1.74
N VAL A 101 2.78 -18.61 0.46
CA VAL A 101 2.18 -17.57 -0.39
C VAL A 101 0.68 -17.57 -0.17
N LEU A 102 0.16 -16.54 0.50
CA LEU A 102 -1.28 -16.43 0.74
C LEU A 102 -1.97 -15.98 -0.54
N TRP A 103 -1.51 -14.89 -1.14
CA TRP A 103 -2.09 -14.34 -2.36
C TRP A 103 -1.20 -13.27 -3.00
N GLU A 104 -1.49 -12.99 -4.27
CA GLU A 104 -1.07 -11.79 -4.97
C GLU A 104 -2.32 -11.05 -5.48
N PHE A 105 -2.32 -9.73 -5.35
CA PHE A 105 -3.33 -8.83 -5.89
C PHE A 105 -2.65 -7.87 -6.86
N ASN A 106 -3.06 -7.82 -8.11
CA ASN A 106 -2.34 -7.11 -9.16
C ASN A 106 -3.27 -6.40 -10.15
N LYS A 107 -2.66 -5.69 -11.12
CA LYS A 107 -3.36 -4.95 -12.18
C LYS A 107 -4.37 -5.76 -13.01
N ASP A 108 -4.25 -7.08 -13.05
CA ASP A 108 -5.17 -7.96 -13.79
C ASP A 108 -6.41 -8.29 -12.96
N ASP A 109 -6.31 -8.19 -11.62
CA ASP A 109 -7.43 -8.28 -10.69
C ASP A 109 -8.18 -6.94 -10.61
N ASP A 110 -7.44 -5.82 -10.63
CA ASP A 110 -8.01 -4.49 -10.78
C ASP A 110 -7.10 -3.52 -11.53
N ASP A 111 -7.58 -3.01 -12.67
CA ASP A 111 -6.82 -2.16 -13.58
C ASP A 111 -6.59 -0.73 -13.08
N HIS A 112 -7.18 -0.33 -11.95
CA HIS A 112 -6.88 0.93 -11.27
C HIS A 112 -5.56 0.87 -10.51
N LEU A 113 -5.05 -0.33 -10.23
CA LEU A 113 -3.82 -0.52 -9.50
C LEU A 113 -2.62 -0.10 -10.36
N GLY A 114 -1.87 0.86 -9.84
CA GLY A 114 -0.61 1.37 -10.38
C GLY A 114 0.60 0.65 -9.83
N LEU A 115 1.78 1.24 -10.08
CA LEU A 115 3.01 0.92 -9.38
C LEU A 115 2.82 1.28 -7.91
N THR A 116 2.76 0.24 -7.09
CA THR A 116 2.46 0.32 -5.66
C THR A 116 3.72 0.78 -4.95
N TYR A 117 3.82 2.11 -4.83
CA TYR A 117 4.86 2.76 -4.07
C TYR A 117 4.42 3.02 -2.64
N GLY A 118 5.24 2.61 -1.69
CA GLY A 118 5.05 2.84 -0.28
C GLY A 118 4.52 1.63 0.47
N GLN A 119 4.88 1.59 1.74
CA GLN A 119 4.62 0.48 2.64
C GLN A 119 3.11 0.31 2.92
N PRO A 120 2.50 -0.86 2.59
CA PRO A 120 1.12 -1.17 2.98
C PRO A 120 0.97 -1.22 4.50
N VAL A 121 -0.22 -0.94 5.03
CA VAL A 121 -0.51 -1.06 6.47
C VAL A 121 -1.39 -2.28 6.71
N ILE A 122 -0.94 -3.20 7.56
CA ILE A 122 -1.76 -4.31 8.05
C ILE A 122 -2.54 -3.81 9.27
N THR A 123 -3.87 -3.98 9.27
CA THR A 123 -4.71 -3.49 10.37
C THR A 123 -6.01 -4.28 10.51
N TYR A 124 -6.64 -4.15 11.67
CA TYR A 124 -7.96 -4.68 11.95
C TYR A 124 -9.04 -3.61 11.74
N LEU A 125 -10.13 -3.98 11.09
CA LEU A 125 -11.17 -3.05 10.65
C LEU A 125 -12.47 -3.20 11.47
N ASN A 126 -13.32 -2.17 11.38
CA ASN A 126 -14.60 -2.13 12.10
C ASN A 126 -15.60 -3.21 11.67
N ASP A 127 -15.44 -3.75 10.47
CA ASP A 127 -16.20 -4.88 9.92
C ASP A 127 -15.70 -6.26 10.40
N LYS A 128 -14.75 -6.27 11.33
CA LYS A 128 -14.17 -7.46 11.98
C LYS A 128 -13.27 -8.31 11.10
N LYS A 129 -12.68 -7.71 10.06
CA LYS A 129 -11.69 -8.36 9.20
C LYS A 129 -10.32 -7.70 9.31
N TRP A 130 -9.27 -8.50 9.08
CA TRP A 130 -7.91 -8.01 8.89
C TRP A 130 -7.70 -7.64 7.43
N ALA A 131 -7.04 -6.51 7.18
CA ALA A 131 -6.79 -6.02 5.83
C ALA A 131 -5.40 -5.40 5.66
N ALA A 132 -4.91 -5.42 4.43
CA ALA A 132 -3.83 -4.59 3.95
C ALA A 132 -4.41 -3.32 3.31
N ILE A 133 -4.00 -2.14 3.80
CA ILE A 133 -4.41 -0.84 3.28
C ILE A 133 -3.23 -0.18 2.59
N PHE A 134 -3.43 0.28 1.35
CA PHE A 134 -2.41 0.96 0.56
C PHE A 134 -3.04 1.91 -0.47
N GLY A 135 -2.23 2.81 -1.01
CA GLY A 135 -2.66 3.70 -2.09
C GLY A 135 -2.50 3.05 -3.46
N ASN A 136 -3.32 3.45 -4.44
CA ASN A 136 -3.29 2.87 -5.78
C ASN A 136 -2.00 3.13 -6.57
N GLY A 137 -1.16 4.07 -6.13
CA GLY A 137 0.13 4.33 -6.74
C GLY A 137 0.04 4.90 -8.15
N ILE A 138 1.12 4.78 -8.92
CA ILE A 138 1.29 5.51 -10.19
C ILE A 138 0.96 4.63 -11.39
N GLY A 139 0.15 5.14 -12.33
CA GLY A 139 0.02 4.50 -13.64
C GLY A 139 -0.88 3.27 -13.66
N GLY A 140 -1.94 3.26 -12.84
CA GLY A 140 -3.10 2.39 -13.12
C GLY A 140 -3.62 2.67 -14.54
N SER A 141 -4.23 1.68 -15.20
CA SER A 141 -4.63 1.76 -16.62
C SER A 141 -6.14 1.91 -16.86
N SER A 142 -6.97 1.84 -15.82
CA SER A 142 -8.42 1.93 -16.01
C SER A 142 -8.88 3.16 -16.80
N ASP A 143 -9.88 2.94 -17.66
CA ASP A 143 -10.52 3.93 -18.52
C ASP A 143 -11.98 4.21 -18.13
N ASP A 144 -12.46 3.66 -17.02
CA ASP A 144 -13.79 3.91 -16.50
C ASP A 144 -13.95 5.32 -15.89
N SER A 145 -15.13 5.61 -15.32
CA SER A 145 -15.46 6.92 -14.73
C SER A 145 -14.62 7.32 -13.49
N THR A 146 -13.92 6.36 -12.90
CA THR A 146 -12.98 6.53 -11.78
C THR A 146 -11.52 6.35 -12.19
N GLY A 147 -11.26 5.99 -13.44
CA GLY A 147 -9.93 5.81 -14.01
C GLY A 147 -9.03 7.03 -13.83
N GLY A 148 -7.83 6.78 -13.31
CA GLY A 148 -6.80 7.79 -13.06
C GLY A 148 -7.06 8.68 -11.84
N LYS A 149 -8.07 8.41 -11.03
CA LYS A 149 -8.24 9.08 -9.73
C LYS A 149 -7.33 8.46 -8.66
N ALA A 150 -6.96 9.24 -7.65
CA ALA A 150 -6.28 8.71 -6.47
C ALA A 150 -7.27 7.89 -5.63
N GLN A 151 -6.84 6.70 -5.19
CA GLN A 151 -7.74 5.73 -4.58
C GLN A 151 -7.05 4.99 -3.43
N LEU A 152 -7.78 4.76 -2.35
CA LEU A 152 -7.38 3.92 -1.23
C LEU A 152 -7.86 2.49 -1.50
N PHE A 153 -6.94 1.54 -1.52
CA PHE A 153 -7.24 0.11 -1.59
C PHE A 153 -7.23 -0.49 -0.18
N ILE A 154 -8.21 -1.36 0.08
CA ILE A 154 -8.37 -2.14 1.30
C ILE A 154 -8.56 -3.59 0.86
N VAL A 155 -7.53 -4.42 0.97
CA VAL A 155 -7.54 -5.83 0.54
C VAL A 155 -7.58 -6.72 1.78
N TYR A 156 -8.59 -7.58 1.92
CA TYR A 156 -8.67 -8.46 3.09
C TYR A 156 -7.57 -9.53 3.04
N LEU A 157 -7.00 -9.82 4.22
CA LEU A 157 -5.85 -10.74 4.32
C LEU A 157 -6.25 -12.21 4.08
N ASP A 158 -7.53 -12.55 4.22
CA ASP A 158 -8.08 -13.86 3.85
C ASP A 158 -7.95 -14.16 2.34
N GLY A 159 -7.69 -13.13 1.53
CA GLY A 159 -7.49 -13.27 0.09
C GLY A 159 -8.78 -13.54 -0.69
N PRO A 160 -8.68 -14.03 -1.93
CA PRO A 160 -9.82 -14.30 -2.81
C PRO A 160 -10.55 -15.61 -2.46
N GLY A 161 -10.36 -16.14 -1.25
CA GLY A 161 -10.99 -17.39 -0.83
C GLY A 161 -10.67 -18.61 -1.70
N ALA A 162 -11.61 -19.55 -1.75
CA ALA A 162 -11.41 -20.87 -2.38
C ALA A 162 -11.66 -20.89 -3.89
N ASP A 163 -12.36 -19.90 -4.45
CA ASP A 163 -12.57 -19.78 -5.90
C ASP A 163 -11.40 -19.08 -6.60
N GLY A 164 -10.56 -18.37 -5.85
CA GLY A 164 -9.36 -17.71 -6.34
C GLY A 164 -9.67 -16.48 -7.20
N VAL A 165 -10.88 -15.91 -7.05
CA VAL A 165 -11.33 -14.71 -7.76
C VAL A 165 -11.38 -13.54 -6.79
N TRP A 166 -10.81 -12.40 -7.19
CA TRP A 166 -10.89 -11.18 -6.38
C TRP A 166 -12.16 -10.40 -6.71
N ASP A 167 -13.12 -10.39 -5.79
CA ASP A 167 -14.39 -9.67 -5.95
C ASP A 167 -14.39 -8.32 -5.23
N LEU A 168 -14.58 -7.24 -6.00
CA LEU A 168 -14.76 -5.89 -5.46
C LEU A 168 -16.03 -5.82 -4.62
N GLY A 169 -15.90 -5.40 -3.36
CA GLY A 169 -16.99 -5.35 -2.40
C GLY A 169 -17.07 -6.56 -1.47
N ILE A 170 -16.30 -7.61 -1.73
CA ILE A 170 -16.28 -8.86 -0.94
C ILE A 170 -14.89 -9.12 -0.38
N ASP A 171 -13.88 -9.24 -1.25
CA ASP A 171 -12.49 -9.57 -0.89
C ASP A 171 -11.60 -8.33 -0.78
N TYR A 172 -12.00 -7.27 -1.46
CA TYR A 172 -11.35 -5.97 -1.34
C TYR A 172 -12.34 -4.82 -1.59
N HIS A 173 -11.94 -3.64 -1.14
CA HIS A 173 -12.64 -2.39 -1.39
C HIS A 173 -11.69 -1.35 -1.96
N ARG A 174 -12.26 -0.43 -2.73
CA ARG A 174 -11.56 0.77 -3.19
C ARG A 174 -12.40 2.00 -2.89
N ILE A 175 -11.80 2.94 -2.17
CA ILE A 175 -12.42 4.24 -1.89
C ILE A 175 -11.78 5.29 -2.79
N THR A 176 -12.59 5.88 -3.67
CA THR A 176 -12.12 6.81 -4.69
C THR A 176 -12.20 8.26 -4.22
N THR A 177 -11.12 9.03 -4.45
CA THR A 177 -11.11 10.47 -4.18
C THR A 177 -11.76 11.25 -5.33
N SER A 178 -11.93 12.56 -5.17
CA SER A 178 -12.45 13.42 -6.23
C SER A 178 -11.40 13.86 -7.25
N GLU A 179 -10.11 13.54 -7.05
CA GLU A 179 -9.00 14.12 -7.83
C GLU A 179 -8.30 13.12 -8.76
N GLY A 180 -8.08 13.55 -9.99
CA GLY A 180 -7.50 12.78 -11.08
C GLY A 180 -8.49 12.45 -12.18
N SER A 181 -7.97 12.02 -13.33
CA SER A 181 -8.75 11.62 -14.50
C SER A 181 -7.95 10.69 -15.40
N THR A 182 -8.59 10.12 -16.41
CA THR A 182 -7.92 9.26 -17.40
C THR A 182 -6.86 10.00 -18.22
N ILE A 183 -6.99 11.32 -18.36
CA ILE A 183 -6.04 12.20 -19.08
C ILE A 183 -4.91 12.66 -18.16
N GLU A 184 -5.25 13.03 -16.93
CA GLU A 184 -4.31 13.50 -15.91
C GLU A 184 -4.41 12.61 -14.69
N ARG A 185 -3.62 11.53 -14.71
CA ARG A 185 -3.71 10.46 -13.72
C ARG A 185 -3.02 10.87 -12.42
N ASN A 186 -3.76 10.74 -11.33
CA ASN A 186 -3.30 10.89 -9.96
C ASN A 186 -2.99 9.51 -9.37
N GLY A 187 -2.43 9.48 -8.16
CA GLY A 187 -2.13 8.27 -7.41
C GLY A 187 -2.02 8.57 -5.93
N LEU A 188 -2.60 7.72 -5.09
CA LEU A 188 -2.50 7.78 -3.64
C LEU A 188 -1.29 6.97 -3.19
N PHE A 189 -0.62 7.41 -2.12
CA PHE A 189 0.59 6.77 -1.58
C PHE A 189 0.40 6.24 -0.15
N ALA A 190 1.51 5.84 0.47
CA ALA A 190 1.60 5.26 1.80
C ALA A 190 0.62 5.88 2.80
N PRO A 191 -0.38 5.11 3.29
CA PRO A 191 -1.36 5.59 4.22
C PRO A 191 -0.85 5.56 5.66
N LYS A 192 -1.57 6.27 6.54
CA LYS A 192 -1.46 6.16 7.99
C LYS A 192 -2.84 5.92 8.59
N VAL A 193 -2.98 4.81 9.31
CA VAL A 193 -4.20 4.43 10.03
C VAL A 193 -4.23 5.04 11.43
N VAL A 194 -5.43 5.28 11.95
CA VAL A 194 -5.69 5.83 13.28
C VAL A 194 -6.91 5.14 13.88
N ASP A 195 -6.72 4.62 15.08
CA ASP A 195 -7.78 4.22 16.01
C ASP A 195 -8.15 5.47 16.85
N VAL A 196 -9.38 5.93 16.74
CA VAL A 196 -9.86 7.15 17.37
C VAL A 196 -10.37 6.91 18.78
N ASP A 197 -11.08 5.80 18.99
CA ASP A 197 -11.78 5.48 20.23
C ASP A 197 -11.02 4.47 21.13
N GLY A 198 -9.91 3.93 20.64
CA GLY A 198 -9.01 3.03 21.36
C GLY A 198 -9.53 1.59 21.43
N ASN A 199 -10.44 1.19 20.55
CA ASN A 199 -11.07 -0.14 20.56
C ASN A 199 -10.25 -1.22 19.82
N GLY A 200 -9.14 -0.85 19.18
CA GLY A 200 -8.27 -1.74 18.42
C GLY A 200 -8.63 -1.91 16.94
N THR A 201 -9.62 -1.19 16.42
CA THR A 201 -9.96 -1.14 14.99
C THR A 201 -9.56 0.20 14.38
N THR A 202 -9.41 0.23 13.06
CA THR A 202 -9.11 1.45 12.32
C THR A 202 -10.37 2.27 12.06
N ASP A 203 -10.35 3.53 12.48
CA ASP A 203 -11.43 4.49 12.22
C ASP A 203 -11.09 5.47 11.11
N LEU A 204 -9.85 5.93 11.06
CA LEU A 204 -9.44 6.93 10.07
C LEU A 204 -8.19 6.49 9.33
N VAL A 205 -8.12 6.85 8.05
CA VAL A 205 -6.92 6.69 7.23
C VAL A 205 -6.54 8.02 6.62
N TYR A 206 -5.27 8.38 6.70
CA TYR A 206 -4.71 9.58 6.08
C TYR A 206 -3.68 9.20 5.02
N ALA A 207 -3.79 9.79 3.83
CA ALA A 207 -2.84 9.50 2.76
C ALA A 207 -2.68 10.70 1.83
N GLY A 208 -1.46 10.87 1.33
CA GLY A 208 -1.13 11.89 0.34
C GLY A 208 -1.28 11.40 -1.10
N ASP A 209 -1.40 12.32 -2.05
CA ASP A 209 -1.47 12.00 -3.48
C ASP A 209 -0.41 12.75 -4.34
N LEU A 210 -0.31 12.38 -5.62
CA LEU A 210 0.59 13.04 -6.58
C LEU A 210 0.23 14.51 -6.83
N PHE A 211 -1.02 14.91 -6.58
CA PHE A 211 -1.47 16.29 -6.76
C PHE A 211 -1.20 17.18 -5.54
N GLY A 212 -0.55 16.62 -4.52
CA GLY A 212 -0.16 17.32 -3.30
C GLY A 212 -1.30 17.49 -2.29
N ASN A 213 -2.39 16.75 -2.46
CA ASN A 213 -3.50 16.76 -1.53
C ASN A 213 -3.27 15.75 -0.41
N LEU A 214 -3.72 16.10 0.80
CA LEU A 214 -3.85 15.16 1.91
C LEU A 214 -5.31 14.76 2.06
N TRP A 215 -5.58 13.47 2.01
CA TRP A 215 -6.91 12.90 2.16
C TRP A 215 -7.11 12.31 3.55
N ARG A 216 -8.36 12.33 4.00
CA ARG A 216 -8.84 11.60 5.18
C ARG A 216 -10.00 10.71 4.73
N PHE A 217 -9.88 9.42 4.97
CA PHE A 217 -10.91 8.41 4.75
C PHE A 217 -11.50 8.02 6.11
N ASP A 218 -12.83 7.87 6.17
CA ASP A 218 -13.56 7.49 7.37
C ASP A 218 -14.00 6.02 7.26
N LEU A 219 -13.37 5.18 8.06
CA LEU A 219 -13.62 3.74 8.19
C LEU A 219 -14.30 3.38 9.53
N SER A 220 -14.85 4.37 10.26
CA SER A 220 -15.52 4.15 11.55
C SER A 220 -16.85 3.39 11.44
N GLY A 221 -17.42 3.31 10.24
CA GLY A 221 -18.62 2.53 9.96
C GLY A 221 -18.42 1.04 10.25
N LEU A 222 -19.43 0.39 10.84
CA LEU A 222 -19.40 -1.02 11.26
C LEU A 222 -19.28 -2.03 10.11
N ASN A 223 -19.38 -1.58 8.86
CA ASN A 223 -19.16 -2.39 7.68
C ASN A 223 -18.75 -1.51 6.51
N SER A 224 -18.16 -2.12 5.49
CA SER A 224 -17.56 -1.44 4.34
C SER A 224 -18.53 -0.61 3.51
N THR A 225 -19.83 -0.90 3.56
CA THR A 225 -20.86 -0.08 2.88
C THR A 225 -21.05 1.30 3.51
N HIS A 226 -20.56 1.50 4.74
CA HIS A 226 -20.60 2.77 5.46
C HIS A 226 -19.25 3.52 5.43
N TRP A 227 -18.34 3.20 4.51
CA TRP A 227 -17.09 3.92 4.32
C TRP A 227 -17.18 4.80 3.06
N PRO A 228 -17.65 6.07 3.21
CA PRO A 228 -17.91 6.91 2.06
C PRO A 228 -16.62 7.43 1.40
N PRO A 229 -16.65 7.69 0.09
CA PRO A 229 -15.67 8.55 -0.57
C PRO A 229 -15.51 9.91 0.15
N PRO A 230 -14.29 10.44 0.29
CA PRO A 230 -14.11 11.79 0.82
C PRO A 230 -14.59 12.83 -0.20
N ASP A 231 -15.47 13.75 0.23
CA ASP A 231 -16.00 14.81 -0.64
C ASP A 231 -14.93 15.82 -1.10
N ARG A 232 -13.90 16.04 -0.27
CA ARG A 232 -12.81 16.98 -0.50
C ARG A 232 -11.57 16.54 0.26
N PRO A 233 -10.36 16.95 -0.17
CA PRO A 233 -9.16 16.69 0.61
C PRO A 233 -9.16 17.51 1.91
N LEU A 234 -8.48 16.99 2.93
CA LEU A 234 -8.25 17.70 4.18
C LEU A 234 -7.31 18.90 3.97
N PHE A 235 -6.34 18.74 3.09
CA PHE A 235 -5.43 19.80 2.65
C PHE A 235 -5.33 19.78 1.13
N VAL A 236 -5.54 20.95 0.51
CA VAL A 236 -5.36 21.15 -0.93
C VAL A 236 -3.96 21.69 -1.17
N GLY A 237 -3.12 20.93 -1.86
CA GLY A 237 -1.76 21.34 -2.20
C GLY A 237 -1.64 21.79 -3.66
N SER A 238 -0.50 21.44 -4.25
CA SER A 238 -0.18 21.72 -5.65
C SER A 238 0.43 20.49 -6.29
N LYS A 239 0.13 20.26 -7.57
CA LYS A 239 0.70 19.18 -8.39
C LYS A 239 2.22 19.21 -8.51
N THR A 240 2.85 20.34 -8.17
CA THR A 240 4.33 20.48 -8.11
C THR A 240 4.92 20.00 -6.78
N ARG A 241 4.08 19.60 -5.83
CA ARG A 241 4.43 19.23 -4.46
C ARG A 241 3.66 17.97 -4.04
N PRO A 242 3.89 16.83 -4.71
CA PRO A 242 3.26 15.57 -4.36
C PRO A 242 3.51 15.20 -2.89
N ILE A 243 2.62 14.43 -2.28
CA ILE A 243 2.80 13.88 -0.93
C ILE A 243 2.88 12.36 -1.07
N THR A 244 4.09 11.81 -1.11
CA THR A 244 4.29 10.36 -1.30
C THR A 244 4.73 9.61 -0.04
N SER A 245 5.05 10.33 1.03
CA SER A 245 5.43 9.75 2.33
C SER A 245 4.21 9.66 3.26
N PRO A 246 4.15 8.66 4.17
CA PRO A 246 3.05 8.56 5.11
C PRO A 246 3.06 9.75 6.08
N PRO A 247 1.90 10.34 6.38
CA PRO A 247 1.81 11.42 7.35
C PRO A 247 2.07 10.92 8.78
N LEU A 248 2.56 11.81 9.63
CA LEU A 248 2.66 11.61 11.07
C LEU A 248 1.42 12.21 11.74
N ILE A 249 0.70 11.39 12.52
CA ILE A 249 -0.48 11.82 13.27
C ILE A 249 -0.12 11.81 14.75
N THR A 250 -0.38 12.90 15.46
CA THR A 250 -0.18 13.00 16.90
C THR A 250 -1.42 13.52 17.60
N SER A 251 -1.53 13.21 18.88
CA SER A 251 -2.46 13.89 19.77
C SER A 251 -2.18 15.40 19.75
N THR A 252 -3.26 16.16 19.84
CA THR A 252 -3.20 17.62 19.74
C THR A 252 -2.54 18.20 20.99
N PRO A 253 -1.51 19.06 20.85
CA PRO A 253 -0.95 19.78 21.97
C PRO A 253 -2.02 20.60 22.69
N LYS A 254 -1.98 20.65 24.02
CA LYS A 254 -2.99 21.32 24.86
C LYS A 254 -3.34 22.74 24.37
N LEU A 255 -2.34 23.52 23.99
CA LEU A 255 -2.53 24.89 23.49
C LEU A 255 -3.37 24.96 22.20
N VAL A 256 -3.22 23.96 21.31
CA VAL A 256 -4.02 23.88 20.08
C VAL A 256 -5.43 23.40 20.40
N SER A 257 -5.58 22.42 21.29
CA SER A 257 -6.90 21.95 21.76
C SER A 257 -7.71 23.08 22.40
N GLU A 258 -7.06 23.97 23.16
CA GLU A 258 -7.68 25.16 23.77
C GLU A 258 -8.18 26.18 22.74
N LEU A 259 -7.57 26.24 21.55
CA LEU A 259 -7.91 27.20 20.49
C LEU A 259 -8.88 26.64 19.45
N ALA A 260 -8.77 25.36 19.12
CA ALA A 260 -9.39 24.76 17.94
C ALA A 260 -10.27 23.53 18.28
N GLY A 261 -10.33 23.14 19.56
CA GLY A 261 -11.21 22.09 20.07
C GLY A 261 -10.49 20.81 20.46
N GLU A 262 -11.06 20.09 21.43
CA GLU A 262 -10.40 18.94 22.08
C GLU A 262 -10.37 17.65 21.24
N ARG A 263 -11.06 17.62 20.09
CA ARG A 263 -11.23 16.42 19.26
C ARG A 263 -10.39 16.40 17.98
N GLY A 264 -9.67 17.48 17.67
CA GLY A 264 -8.80 17.51 16.48
C GLY A 264 -7.50 16.74 16.69
N ARG A 265 -6.75 16.54 15.61
CA ARG A 265 -5.44 15.85 15.60
C ARG A 265 -4.47 16.68 14.80
N MET A 266 -3.22 16.77 15.26
CA MET A 266 -2.18 17.39 14.45
C MET A 266 -1.61 16.37 13.47
N ILE A 267 -1.55 16.78 12.22
CA ILE A 267 -1.11 15.95 11.11
C ILE A 267 0.07 16.63 10.44
N PHE A 268 1.21 15.95 10.44
CA PHE A 268 2.44 16.46 9.86
C PHE A 268 2.83 15.65 8.63
N PHE A 269 3.25 16.32 7.57
CA PHE A 269 3.64 15.66 6.34
C PHE A 269 4.61 16.52 5.53
N GLY A 270 5.51 15.85 4.82
CA GLY A 270 6.41 16.47 3.85
C GLY A 270 5.88 16.29 2.42
N THR A 271 6.15 17.26 1.56
CA THR A 271 5.98 17.11 0.12
C THR A 271 7.28 16.64 -0.53
N GLY A 272 7.17 15.94 -1.65
CA GLY A 272 8.28 15.40 -2.41
C GLY A 272 7.89 14.08 -3.07
N ARG A 273 8.66 13.72 -4.10
CA ARG A 273 8.58 12.45 -4.81
C ARG A 273 9.96 12.08 -5.33
N PHE A 274 10.30 10.79 -5.29
CA PHE A 274 11.51 10.25 -5.89
C PHE A 274 11.25 8.86 -6.50
N LEU A 275 10.41 8.83 -7.53
CA LEU A 275 9.80 7.61 -8.06
C LEU A 275 10.02 7.43 -9.58
N VAL A 276 10.22 8.53 -10.33
CA VAL A 276 10.49 8.50 -11.77
C VAL A 276 11.82 9.16 -12.09
N ASP A 277 12.43 8.84 -13.23
CA ASP A 277 13.79 9.32 -13.56
C ASP A 277 13.91 10.85 -13.59
N GLY A 278 12.84 11.56 -13.97
CA GLY A 278 12.81 13.02 -13.94
C GLY A 278 12.97 13.62 -12.53
N ASP A 279 12.62 12.88 -11.47
CA ASP A 279 12.72 13.35 -10.09
C ASP A 279 14.19 13.53 -9.64
N LYS A 280 15.15 12.84 -10.30
CA LYS A 280 16.59 12.95 -10.02
C LYS A 280 17.16 14.35 -10.26
N THR A 281 16.50 15.11 -11.12
CA THR A 281 16.92 16.46 -11.52
C THR A 281 15.96 17.54 -11.04
N ASP A 282 14.91 17.17 -10.32
CA ASP A 282 13.95 18.14 -9.80
C ASP A 282 14.55 18.92 -8.62
N ILE A 283 14.70 20.23 -8.81
CA ILE A 283 15.19 21.18 -7.81
C ILE A 283 14.05 22.06 -7.24
N GLY A 284 12.80 21.70 -7.52
CA GLY A 284 11.61 22.38 -7.02
C GLY A 284 11.56 22.40 -5.49
N LYS A 285 11.21 23.56 -4.92
CA LYS A 285 11.14 23.73 -3.47
C LYS A 285 9.98 22.90 -2.88
N GLN A 286 10.35 21.94 -2.03
CA GLN A 286 9.41 21.15 -1.22
C GLN A 286 9.15 21.79 0.15
N HIS A 287 8.11 21.31 0.84
CA HIS A 287 7.60 21.90 2.07
C HIS A 287 7.30 20.81 3.11
N TYR A 288 7.32 21.21 4.38
CA TYR A 288 6.82 20.42 5.49
C TYR A 288 5.66 21.17 6.12
N TYR A 289 4.54 20.49 6.32
CA TYR A 289 3.30 21.06 6.83
C TYR A 289 2.94 20.44 8.17
N GLY A 290 2.24 21.23 9.00
CA GLY A 290 1.49 20.77 10.16
C GLY A 290 0.07 21.33 10.05
N VAL A 291 -0.92 20.46 9.93
CA VAL A 291 -2.34 20.81 9.80
C VAL A 291 -3.13 20.26 10.97
N PHE A 292 -4.23 20.94 11.32
CA PHE A 292 -5.15 20.58 12.40
C PHE A 292 -6.55 20.31 11.84
#